data_AF-A0A932S0D9-F1
#
_entry.id   AF-A0A932S0D9-F1
#
_cell.length_a   1.000
_cell.length_b   1.000
_cell.length_c   1.000
_cell.angle_alpha   90.00
_cell.angle_beta   90.00
_cell.angle_gamma   90.00
#
_symmetry.space_group_name_H-M   'P 1'
#
loop_
_entity.id
_entity.type
_entity.pdbx_description
1 polymer ?
#
loop_
_entity_poly.entity_id
_entity_poly.type
_entity_poly.pdbx_seq_one_letter_code
_entity_poly.pdbx_strand_id
1 'polypeptide(L)'
;QKNEDQGMYWLNKAANGNSIHHFRAKLSLAWILATHPNKDLRDGALALNHLQAIDKDYQDKQTYYRTAAAVYAENGDFEAATQWQEKALSDAKSLDLPMEALREQMLSYQNKQALRDEP
;
A
#
# COMPACT_ATOMS: atom_id res chain seq x y z
N GLN A 1 21.00 4.67 2.68
CA GLN A 1 21.36 5.38 1.43
C GLN A 1 21.80 4.45 0.30
N LYS A 2 23.04 3.93 0.20
CA LYS A 2 23.46 3.14 -1.00
C LYS A 2 22.63 1.89 -1.34
N ASN A 3 22.00 1.24 -0.36
CA ASN A 3 21.17 0.05 -0.58
C ASN A 3 19.69 0.40 -0.87
N GLU A 4 19.19 1.51 -0.33
CA GLU A 4 17.81 1.99 -0.54
C GLU A 4 17.62 2.50 -1.97
N ASP A 5 18.62 3.25 -2.48
CA ASP A 5 18.59 3.78 -3.85
C ASP A 5 18.57 2.65 -4.90
N GLN A 6 19.34 1.58 -4.65
CA GLN A 6 19.36 0.40 -5.52
C GLN A 6 18.06 -0.41 -5.41
N GLY A 7 17.52 -0.56 -4.20
CA GLY A 7 16.24 -1.24 -3.98
C GLY A 7 15.09 -0.55 -4.72
N MET A 8 14.99 0.77 -4.59
CA MET A 8 13.99 1.58 -5.31
C MET A 8 14.19 1.54 -6.82
N TYR A 9 15.44 1.57 -7.29
CA TYR A 9 15.74 1.44 -8.71
C TYR A 9 15.26 0.11 -9.31
N TRP A 10 15.58 -1.02 -8.66
CA TRP A 10 15.14 -2.33 -9.12
C TRP A 10 13.62 -2.50 -9.00
N LEU A 11 13.01 -1.95 -7.97
CA LEU A 11 11.56 -2.01 -7.76
C LEU A 11 10.80 -1.21 -8.81
N ASN A 12 11.26 0.00 -9.15
CA ASN A 12 10.68 0.81 -10.21
C ASN A 12 10.81 0.12 -11.58
N LYS A 13 11.98 -0.46 -11.86
CA LYS A 13 12.20 -1.25 -13.09
C LYS A 13 11.25 -2.45 -13.16
N ALA A 14 11.03 -3.13 -12.03
CA ALA A 14 10.09 -4.25 -11.94
C ALA A 14 8.63 -3.80 -12.04
N ALA A 15 8.26 -2.60 -11.57
CA ALA A 15 6.88 -2.11 -11.63
C ALA A 15 6.42 -1.65 -13.04
N ASN A 16 7.36 -1.42 -13.96
CA ASN A 16 7.08 -0.94 -15.33
C ASN A 16 6.53 -2.01 -16.30
N GLY A 17 6.43 -3.27 -15.90
CA GLY A 17 5.77 -4.32 -16.69
C GLY A 17 4.28 -4.49 -16.36
N ASN A 18 3.52 -5.14 -17.26
CA ASN A 18 2.07 -5.39 -17.12
C ASN A 18 1.70 -6.88 -16.95
N SER A 19 2.66 -7.77 -16.68
CA SER A 19 2.40 -9.17 -16.29
C SER A 19 2.04 -9.33 -14.81
N ILE A 20 1.43 -10.45 -14.44
CA ILE A 20 0.97 -10.75 -13.07
C ILE A 20 2.12 -10.74 -12.04
N HIS A 21 3.34 -11.06 -12.47
CA HIS A 21 4.55 -11.00 -11.64
C HIS A 21 4.94 -9.56 -11.29
N HIS A 22 4.51 -8.56 -12.06
CA HIS A 22 4.76 -7.15 -11.76
C HIS A 22 3.76 -6.57 -10.75
N PHE A 23 2.59 -7.19 -10.53
CA PHE A 23 1.59 -6.64 -9.60
C PHE A 23 2.08 -6.63 -8.15
N ARG A 24 2.83 -7.65 -7.72
CA ARG A 24 3.48 -7.64 -6.40
C ARG A 24 4.50 -6.51 -6.28
N ALA A 25 5.27 -6.25 -7.34
CA ALA A 25 6.23 -5.15 -7.38
C ALA A 25 5.52 -3.78 -7.38
N LYS A 26 4.43 -3.63 -8.13
CA LYS A 26 3.58 -2.43 -8.12
C LYS A 26 2.98 -2.17 -6.74
N LEU A 27 2.49 -3.20 -6.03
CA LEU A 27 1.99 -3.06 -4.65
C LEU A 27 3.09 -2.64 -3.69
N SER A 28 4.25 -3.28 -3.77
CA SER A 28 5.38 -2.94 -2.90
C SER A 28 5.85 -1.50 -3.16
N LEU A 29 5.86 -1.07 -4.43
CA LEU A 29 6.21 0.29 -4.79
C LEU A 29 5.14 1.28 -4.32
N ALA A 30 3.86 0.98 -4.53
CA ALA A 30 2.76 1.81 -4.06
C ALA A 30 2.75 1.95 -2.54
N TRP A 31 3.09 0.89 -1.80
CA TRP A 31 3.27 0.95 -0.34
C TRP A 31 4.36 1.95 0.01
N ILE A 32 5.57 1.80 -0.53
CA ILE A 32 6.71 2.69 -0.23
C ILE A 32 6.38 4.14 -0.57
N LEU A 33 5.83 4.38 -1.76
CA LEU A 33 5.44 5.73 -2.20
C LEU A 33 4.36 6.36 -1.30
N ALA A 34 3.57 5.55 -0.59
CA ALA A 34 2.55 6.04 0.34
C ALA A 34 3.06 6.18 1.79
N THR A 35 3.93 5.28 2.26
CA THR A 35 4.23 5.13 3.69
C THR A 35 5.66 5.51 4.07
N HIS A 36 6.58 5.71 3.12
CA HIS A 36 7.99 5.94 3.45
C HIS A 36 8.17 7.16 4.39
N PRO A 37 9.02 7.10 5.45
CA PRO A 37 9.18 8.19 6.41
C PRO A 37 9.74 9.47 5.77
N ASN A 38 10.67 9.30 4.82
CA ASN A 38 11.18 10.42 4.02
C ASN A 38 10.11 10.94 3.05
N LYS A 39 9.72 12.21 3.22
CA LYS A 39 8.74 12.90 2.37
C LYS A 39 9.15 12.98 0.90
N ASP A 40 10.44 13.03 0.60
CA ASP A 40 10.95 13.20 -0.76
C ASP A 40 10.81 11.91 -1.60
N LEU A 41 10.57 10.78 -0.91
CA LEU A 41 10.29 9.48 -1.52
C LEU A 41 8.79 9.14 -1.51
N ARG A 42 7.95 9.99 -0.92
CA ARG A 42 6.50 9.82 -0.96
C ARG A 42 5.92 10.52 -2.18
N ASP A 43 5.04 9.81 -2.87
CA ASP A 43 4.27 10.32 -4.00
C ASP A 43 2.94 9.56 -4.05
N GLY A 44 1.93 10.10 -3.37
CA GLY A 44 0.60 9.49 -3.30
C GLY A 44 -0.07 9.35 -4.67
N ALA A 45 0.18 10.27 -5.60
CA ALA A 45 -0.40 10.21 -6.94
C ALA A 45 0.22 9.07 -7.76
N LEU A 46 1.55 8.94 -7.72
CA LEU A 46 2.23 7.82 -8.36
C LEU A 46 1.86 6.48 -7.71
N ALA A 47 1.73 6.45 -6.38
CA ALA A 47 1.27 5.26 -5.66
C ALA A 47 -0.12 4.82 -6.12
N LEU A 48 -1.05 5.76 -6.29
CA LEU A 48 -2.40 5.50 -6.80
C LEU A 48 -2.38 4.97 -8.23
N ASN A 49 -1.52 5.51 -9.10
CA ASN A 49 -1.36 5.01 -10.47
C ASN A 49 -0.91 3.54 -10.48
N HIS A 50 0.07 3.18 -9.64
CA HIS A 50 0.53 1.80 -9.52
C HIS A 50 -0.56 0.87 -8.96
N LEU A 51 -1.33 1.34 -7.98
CA LEU A 51 -2.45 0.60 -7.40
C LEU A 51 -3.54 0.31 -8.44
N GLN A 52 -3.95 1.32 -9.21
CA GLN A 52 -5.00 1.20 -10.24
C GLN A 52 -4.60 0.33 -11.43
N ALA A 53 -3.29 0.15 -11.66
CA ALA A 53 -2.76 -0.72 -12.71
C ALA A 53 -2.76 -2.22 -12.33
N ILE A 54 -3.17 -2.58 -11.12
CA ILE A 54 -3.28 -3.97 -10.67
C ILE A 54 -4.64 -4.52 -11.09
N ASP A 55 -4.65 -5.73 -11.64
CA ASP A 55 -5.88 -6.42 -12.02
C ASP A 55 -6.74 -6.74 -10.78
N LYS A 56 -8.06 -6.67 -10.94
CA LYS A 56 -9.05 -7.05 -9.93
C LYS A 56 -8.98 -8.53 -9.56
N ASP A 57 -8.49 -9.37 -10.47
CA ASP A 57 -8.31 -10.81 -10.26
C ASP A 57 -6.99 -11.15 -9.55
N TYR A 58 -6.24 -10.14 -9.07
CA TYR A 58 -5.02 -10.38 -8.32
C TYR A 58 -5.30 -11.19 -7.03
N GLN A 59 -4.52 -12.26 -6.85
CA GLN A 59 -4.80 -13.27 -5.83
C GLN A 59 -4.52 -12.79 -4.40
N ASP A 60 -3.50 -11.96 -4.20
CA ASP A 60 -3.14 -11.44 -2.88
C ASP A 60 -3.97 -10.18 -2.54
N LYS A 61 -5.24 -10.44 -2.23
CA LYS A 61 -6.23 -9.42 -1.85
C LYS A 61 -5.85 -8.73 -0.55
N GLN A 62 -5.27 -9.46 0.40
CA GLN A 62 -4.90 -8.93 1.70
C GLN A 62 -3.85 -7.82 1.56
N THR A 63 -2.76 -8.07 0.82
CA THR A 63 -1.75 -7.04 0.54
C THR A 63 -2.34 -5.89 -0.28
N TYR A 64 -3.20 -6.20 -1.25
CA TYR A 64 -3.87 -5.17 -2.06
C TYR A 64 -4.73 -4.24 -1.21
N TYR A 65 -5.61 -4.75 -0.34
CA TYR A 65 -6.48 -3.92 0.50
C TYR A 65 -5.69 -3.04 1.46
N ARG A 66 -4.67 -3.62 2.12
CA ARG A 66 -3.81 -2.86 3.04
C ARG A 66 -3.07 -1.73 2.31
N THR A 67 -2.53 -2.03 1.12
CA THR A 67 -1.83 -1.03 0.30
C THR A 67 -2.79 0.04 -0.20
N ALA A 68 -3.98 -0.34 -0.65
CA ALA A 68 -5.00 0.62 -1.06
C ALA A 68 -5.32 1.60 0.08
N ALA A 69 -5.55 1.10 1.29
CA ALA A 69 -5.83 1.95 2.45
C ALA A 69 -4.71 2.99 2.69
N ALA A 70 -3.44 2.56 2.65
CA ALA A 70 -2.30 3.45 2.83
C ALA A 70 -2.19 4.51 1.71
N VAL A 71 -2.40 4.10 0.45
CA VAL A 71 -2.34 4.99 -0.71
C VAL A 71 -3.43 6.06 -0.66
N TYR A 72 -4.67 5.69 -0.34
CA TYR A 72 -5.76 6.66 -0.21
C TYR A 72 -5.52 7.61 0.97
N ALA A 73 -4.99 7.11 2.09
CA ALA A 73 -4.64 7.94 3.23
C ALA A 73 -3.54 8.97 2.91
N GLU A 74 -2.49 8.59 2.17
CA GLU A 74 -1.43 9.54 1.77
C GLU A 74 -1.96 10.63 0.80
N ASN A 75 -2.97 10.30 -0.01
CA ASN A 75 -3.66 11.28 -0.85
C ASN A 75 -4.69 12.14 -0.09
N GLY A 76 -4.84 11.93 1.22
CA GLY A 76 -5.80 12.67 2.07
C GLY A 76 -7.24 12.17 2.00
N ASP A 77 -7.52 11.11 1.23
CA ASP A 77 -8.82 10.46 1.16
C ASP A 77 -8.94 9.41 2.29
N PHE A 78 -9.10 9.91 3.51
CA PHE A 78 -9.22 9.06 4.69
C PHE A 78 -10.54 8.27 4.72
N GLU A 79 -11.58 8.75 4.04
CA GLU A 79 -12.83 8.01 3.92
C GLU A 79 -12.62 6.73 3.12
N ALA A 80 -12.04 6.84 1.91
CA ALA A 80 -11.67 5.66 1.13
C ALA A 80 -10.65 4.79 1.88
N ALA A 81 -9.68 5.39 2.58
CA ALA A 81 -8.70 4.63 3.37
C ALA A 81 -9.36 3.73 4.42
N THR A 82 -10.35 4.26 5.17
CA THR A 82 -11.10 3.47 6.15
C THR A 82 -11.89 2.34 5.49
N GLN A 83 -12.60 2.60 4.39
CA GLN A 83 -13.36 1.57 3.67
C GLN A 83 -12.47 0.43 3.15
N TRP A 84 -11.26 0.75 2.66
CA TRP A 84 -10.29 -0.27 2.25
C TRP A 84 -9.71 -1.03 3.43
N GLN A 85 -9.43 -0.35 4.55
CA GLN A 85 -8.94 -0.98 5.76
C GLN A 85 -9.99 -1.93 6.39
N GLU A 86 -11.28 -1.60 6.30
CA GLU A 86 -12.37 -2.50 6.71
C GLU A 86 -12.39 -3.79 5.89
N LYS A 87 -12.15 -3.70 4.58
CA LYS A 87 -12.01 -4.90 3.73
C LYS A 87 -10.81 -5.74 4.14
N ALA A 88 -9.67 -5.12 4.45
CA ALA A 88 -8.48 -5.83 4.95
C ALA A 88 -8.75 -6.54 6.29
N LEU A 89 -9.50 -5.91 7.20
CA LEU A 89 -9.92 -6.52 8.48
C LEU A 89 -10.90 -7.68 8.27
N SER A 90 -11.87 -7.51 7.36
CA SER A 90 -12.85 -8.55 7.05
C SER A 90 -12.19 -9.78 6.42
N ASP A 91 -11.27 -9.58 5.47
CA ASP A 91 -10.53 -10.65 4.81
C ASP A 91 -9.61 -11.38 5.80
N ALA A 92 -8.84 -10.63 6.61
CA ALA A 92 -8.02 -11.18 7.69
C ALA A 92 -8.84 -12.03 8.67
N LYS A 93 -10.01 -11.55 9.09
CA LYS A 93 -10.91 -12.30 9.96
C LYS A 93 -11.39 -13.60 9.32
N SER A 94 -11.71 -13.59 8.03
CA SER A 94 -12.17 -14.78 7.31
C SER A 94 -11.08 -15.84 7.14
N LEU A 95 -9.82 -15.39 7.09
CA LEU A 95 -8.63 -16.22 6.93
C LEU A 95 -7.94 -16.57 8.26
N ASP A 96 -8.52 -16.16 9.40
CA ASP A 96 -7.95 -16.32 10.75
C ASP A 96 -6.52 -15.75 10.88
N LEU A 97 -6.28 -14.60 10.24
CA LEU A 97 -5.00 -13.89 10.28
C LEU A 97 -4.94 -12.89 11.45
N PRO A 98 -3.73 -12.58 11.95
CA PRO A 98 -3.54 -11.50 12.92
C PRO A 98 -4.11 -10.17 12.41
N MET A 99 -4.85 -9.47 13.27
CA MET A 99 -5.56 -8.23 12.92
C MET A 99 -5.09 -7.02 13.73
N GLU A 100 -4.15 -7.19 14.66
CA GLU A 100 -3.67 -6.17 15.59
C GLU A 100 -3.13 -4.96 14.82
N ALA A 101 -2.15 -5.19 13.93
CA ALA A 101 -1.59 -4.14 13.08
C ALA A 101 -2.65 -3.47 12.19
N LEU A 102 -3.61 -4.23 11.65
CA LEU A 102 -4.68 -3.67 10.82
C LEU A 102 -5.63 -2.78 11.62
N ARG A 103 -5.88 -3.10 12.89
CA ARG A 103 -6.70 -2.28 13.79
C ARG A 103 -5.96 -1.00 14.19
N GLU A 104 -4.67 -1.09 14.46
CA GLU A 104 -3.84 0.09 14.73
C GLU A 104 -3.82 1.05 13.53
N GLN A 105 -3.65 0.51 12.32
CA GLN A 105 -3.72 1.30 11.09
C GLN A 105 -5.10 1.94 10.89
N MET A 106 -6.18 1.21 11.19
CA MET A 106 -7.53 1.76 11.15
C MET A 106 -7.68 2.98 12.08
N LEU A 107 -7.19 2.90 13.31
CA LEU A 107 -7.23 4.01 14.25
C LEU A 107 -6.45 5.23 13.73
N SER A 108 -5.30 5.02 13.09
CA SER A 108 -4.55 6.09 12.42
C SER A 108 -5.40 6.78 11.35
N TYR A 109 -6.03 6.02 10.47
CA TYR A 109 -6.85 6.57 9.38
C TYR A 109 -8.09 7.31 9.90
N GLN A 110 -8.75 6.78 10.93
CA GLN A 110 -9.88 7.44 11.60
C GLN A 110 -9.47 8.79 12.22
N ASN A 111 -8.24 8.90 12.71
CA ASN A 111 -7.65 10.14 13.21
C ASN A 111 -7.07 11.04 12.10
N LYS A 112 -7.33 10.72 10.82
CA LYS A 112 -6.79 11.44 9.65
C LYS A 112 -5.27 11.48 9.62
N GLN A 113 -4.63 10.40 10.04
CA GLN A 113 -3.18 10.24 10.04
C GLN A 113 -2.79 9.16 9.04
N ALA A 114 -1.97 9.53 8.06
CA ALA A 114 -1.38 8.59 7.10
C ALA A 114 -0.25 7.80 7.76
N LEU A 115 -0.08 6.54 7.36
CA LEU A 115 0.94 5.66 7.93
C LEU A 115 2.33 6.10 7.54
N ARG A 116 3.26 5.92 8.47
CA ARG A 116 4.70 6.02 8.22
C ARG A 116 5.32 4.69 8.60
N ASP A 117 5.76 3.94 7.59
CA ASP A 117 6.29 2.59 7.76
C ASP A 117 7.72 2.55 7.22
N GLU A 118 8.64 2.02 8.01
CA GLU A 118 10.03 1.79 7.59
C GLU A 118 10.12 0.39 6.95
N PRO A 119 10.44 0.28 5.64
CA PRO A 119 10.61 -1.02 4.99
C PRO A 119 11.88 -1.77 5.44
#